data_AF-A0AA39N554-F1
#
_entry.id   AF-A0AA39N554-F1
#
_cell.length_a   1.000
_cell.length_b   1.000
_cell.length_c   1.000
_cell.angle_alpha   90.00
_cell.angle_beta   90.00
_cell.angle_gamma   90.00
#
_symmetry.space_group_name_H-M   'P 1'
#
loop_
_entity.id
_entity.type
_entity.pdbx_description
1 polymer ?
#
loop_
_entity_poly.entity_id
_entity_poly.type
_entity_poly.pdbx_seq_one_letter_code
_entity_poly.pdbx_strand_id
1 'polypeptide(L)'
;MRSWVLFFLALTPAVICGLPRTPKQASFQVQAENRLLSPDIDDLIEAVLADWKSPGGLGVAVVKGDDEGGWQVETKGYGYATLNGSKVSEDTLFCIGSNSKLFNVLATGLLISNNSLAPRVSWDSKIADIVPEWELKDPVASTRSTIVDLMSHRTGLPRDDLMYAWADDIHSLLARFKFLRPSTEFRDKWQYNNNMYTLLSYLPTVVLPSRTPYTQYVKEHIFDPLGLSSTTFFGNIALESGNLAEGISRDKVNRTEDLFGQGTLRSMPYWIPVDGNDGSLLSGAGGVIMNARDAATWLQTLLLNGRNPLTNESIIPP
;
A
#
# COMPACT_ATOMS: atom_id res chain seq x y z
N MET A 1 -30.11 -4.99 -2.01
CA MET A 1 -30.46 -6.13 -2.89
C MET A 1 -29.35 -7.16 -2.76
N ARG A 2 -29.62 -8.25 -2.04
CA ARG A 2 -28.77 -9.44 -2.00
C ARG A 2 -29.25 -10.35 -3.13
N SER A 3 -28.36 -10.79 -4.00
CA SER A 3 -28.69 -11.77 -5.04
C SER A 3 -27.81 -13.00 -4.83
N TRP A 4 -28.41 -14.01 -4.21
CA TRP A 4 -27.98 -15.40 -4.30
C TRP A 4 -28.97 -16.12 -5.22
N VAL A 5 -28.48 -17.00 -6.09
CA VAL A 5 -29.31 -17.92 -6.88
C VAL A 5 -28.78 -19.34 -6.65
N LEU A 6 -29.59 -20.14 -5.96
CA LEU A 6 -29.63 -21.62 -5.89
C LEU A 6 -31.04 -22.00 -6.43
N PHE A 7 -31.40 -23.15 -7.00
CA PHE A 7 -30.87 -24.50 -7.25
C PHE A 7 -31.81 -25.12 -8.32
N PHE A 8 -31.46 -26.27 -8.94
CA PHE A 8 -32.50 -27.20 -9.39
C PHE A 8 -32.15 -28.64 -8.98
N LEU A 9 -33.06 -29.22 -8.20
CA LEU A 9 -33.15 -30.64 -7.87
C LEU A 9 -34.26 -31.24 -8.73
N ALA A 10 -34.02 -32.38 -9.36
CA ALA A 10 -35.07 -33.20 -9.97
C ALA A 10 -34.94 -34.64 -9.49
N LEU A 11 -35.98 -35.11 -8.82
CA LEU A 11 -36.20 -36.50 -8.39
C LEU A 11 -37.12 -37.18 -9.39
N THR A 12 -36.79 -38.42 -9.76
CA THR A 12 -37.73 -39.39 -10.37
C THR A 12 -37.61 -40.73 -9.63
N PRO A 13 -38.72 -41.43 -9.34
CA PRO A 13 -38.69 -42.71 -8.65
C PRO A 13 -38.74 -43.90 -9.63
N ALA A 14 -37.99 -44.97 -9.35
CA ALA A 14 -38.40 -46.36 -9.61
C ALA A 14 -37.47 -47.36 -8.88
N VAL A 15 -38.07 -48.47 -8.49
CA VAL A 15 -37.64 -49.56 -7.58
C VAL A 15 -36.67 -50.55 -8.25
N ILE A 16 -35.79 -51.23 -7.48
CA ILE A 16 -35.49 -52.69 -7.52
C ILE A 16 -34.57 -53.12 -6.34
N CYS A 17 -34.87 -54.31 -5.81
CA CYS A 17 -34.35 -55.02 -4.63
C CYS A 17 -32.83 -55.30 -4.51
N GLY A 18 -32.36 -55.31 -3.25
CA GLY A 18 -31.70 -56.48 -2.61
C GLY A 18 -30.16 -56.58 -2.61
N LEU A 19 -29.55 -56.47 -1.42
CA LEU A 19 -28.59 -57.41 -0.76
C LEU A 19 -27.84 -56.71 0.40
N PRO A 20 -27.50 -57.40 1.51
CA PRO A 20 -26.80 -56.80 2.65
C PRO A 20 -25.29 -56.76 2.38
N ARG A 21 -24.67 -55.59 2.58
CA ARG A 21 -23.20 -55.45 2.64
C ARG A 21 -22.81 -54.84 3.99
N THR A 22 -21.91 -55.54 4.65
CA THR A 22 -21.19 -55.20 5.88
C THR A 22 -20.71 -53.75 5.90
N PRO A 23 -20.68 -53.09 7.08
CA PRO A 23 -20.15 -51.73 7.16
C PRO A 23 -18.64 -51.79 6.92
N LYS A 24 -18.19 -51.29 5.75
CA LYS A 24 -16.82 -50.81 5.63
C LYS A 24 -16.69 -49.63 6.59
N GLN A 25 -15.74 -49.71 7.51
CA GLN A 25 -15.21 -48.53 8.20
C GLN A 25 -14.84 -47.51 7.13
N ALA A 26 -15.63 -46.45 7.02
CA ALA A 26 -15.18 -45.24 6.37
C ALA A 26 -14.10 -44.67 7.28
N SER A 27 -12.85 -44.84 6.87
CA SER A 27 -11.78 -43.96 7.32
C SER A 27 -12.23 -42.54 7.02
N PHE A 28 -12.50 -41.77 8.06
CA PHE A 28 -12.53 -40.32 7.95
C PHE A 28 -11.16 -39.89 7.44
N GLN A 29 -11.03 -39.65 6.14
CA GLN A 29 -9.99 -38.76 5.67
C GLN A 29 -10.41 -37.38 6.16
N VAL A 30 -9.60 -36.85 7.08
CA VAL A 30 -9.64 -35.45 7.48
C VAL A 30 -9.52 -34.64 6.19
N GLN A 31 -10.63 -34.03 5.77
CA GLN A 31 -10.64 -33.05 4.69
C GLN A 31 -9.67 -31.93 5.05
N ALA A 32 -8.86 -31.54 4.07
CA ALA A 32 -7.82 -30.52 4.18
C ALA A 32 -8.25 -29.33 5.06
N GLU A 33 -7.37 -29.00 6.00
CA GLU A 33 -7.44 -27.89 6.93
C GLU A 33 -7.94 -26.60 6.25
N ASN A 34 -8.80 -25.84 6.95
CA ASN A 34 -9.28 -24.50 6.58
C ASN A 34 -8.13 -23.46 6.57
N ARG A 35 -7.09 -23.68 5.77
CA ARG A 35 -6.03 -22.69 5.49
C ARG A 35 -6.47 -21.79 4.35
N LEU A 36 -6.26 -20.48 4.51
CA LEU A 36 -6.48 -19.50 3.45
C LEU A 36 -5.40 -19.62 2.39
N LEU A 37 -4.15 -19.90 2.80
CA LEU A 37 -3.06 -20.29 1.93
C LEU A 37 -3.05 -21.81 1.77
N SER A 38 -3.94 -22.30 0.91
CA SER A 38 -3.97 -23.72 0.53
C SER A 38 -2.71 -24.13 -0.25
N PRO A 39 -2.39 -25.43 -0.32
CA PRO A 39 -1.28 -25.92 -1.16
C PRO A 39 -1.34 -25.45 -2.62
N ASP A 40 -2.53 -25.35 -3.22
CA ASP A 40 -2.67 -24.86 -4.59
C ASP A 40 -2.27 -23.38 -4.75
N ILE A 41 -2.48 -22.57 -3.70
CA ILE A 41 -2.06 -21.16 -3.66
C ILE A 41 -0.56 -21.07 -3.43
N ASP A 42 0.00 -21.91 -2.54
CA ASP A 42 1.45 -22.04 -2.35
C ASP A 42 2.14 -22.36 -3.68
N ASP A 43 1.65 -23.38 -4.38
CA ASP A 43 2.19 -23.83 -5.67
C ASP A 43 2.06 -22.75 -6.75
N LEU A 44 0.96 -22.00 -6.78
CA LEU A 44 0.80 -20.85 -7.67
C LEU A 44 1.84 -19.76 -7.40
N ILE A 45 2.06 -19.41 -6.13
CA ILE A 45 3.03 -18.37 -5.75
C ILE A 45 4.44 -18.79 -6.13
N GLU A 46 4.84 -20.03 -5.81
CA GLU A 46 6.15 -20.57 -6.17
C GLU A 46 6.32 -20.68 -7.70
N ALA A 47 5.27 -21.05 -8.43
CA ALA A 47 5.28 -21.05 -9.89
C ALA A 47 5.49 -19.65 -10.47
N VAL A 48 4.81 -18.62 -9.92
CA VAL A 48 5.02 -17.22 -10.35
C VAL A 48 6.45 -16.76 -10.06
N LEU A 49 6.99 -17.07 -8.88
CA LEU A 49 8.39 -16.76 -8.55
C LEU A 49 9.36 -17.45 -9.53
N ALA A 50 9.11 -18.71 -9.89
CA ALA A 50 9.91 -19.46 -10.84
C ALA A 50 9.81 -18.88 -12.27
N ASP A 51 8.61 -18.59 -12.75
CA ASP A 51 8.35 -18.04 -14.08
C ASP A 51 9.02 -16.67 -14.28
N TRP A 52 8.98 -15.83 -13.23
CA TRP A 52 9.62 -14.51 -13.22
C TRP A 52 11.13 -14.61 -12.97
N LYS A 53 11.63 -15.83 -12.77
CA LYS A 53 13.00 -16.14 -12.33
C LYS A 53 13.39 -15.25 -11.16
N SER A 54 12.44 -14.99 -10.24
CA SER A 54 12.57 -13.95 -9.22
C SER A 54 13.79 -14.22 -8.34
N PRO A 55 14.70 -13.24 -8.17
CA PRO A 55 15.87 -13.41 -7.33
C PRO A 55 15.57 -13.12 -5.86
N GLY A 56 14.41 -12.51 -5.59
CA GLY A 56 13.88 -12.21 -4.28
C GLY A 56 12.52 -12.86 -4.07
N GLY A 57 11.97 -12.62 -2.88
CA GLY A 57 10.73 -13.20 -2.42
C GLY A 57 9.61 -12.20 -2.22
N LEU A 58 8.53 -12.67 -1.61
CA LEU A 58 7.35 -11.87 -1.28
C LEU A 58 6.76 -12.33 0.06
N GLY A 59 6.25 -11.37 0.83
CA GLY A 59 5.37 -11.63 1.97
C GLY A 59 3.92 -11.56 1.52
N VAL A 60 3.11 -12.54 1.91
CA VAL A 60 1.68 -12.60 1.60
C VAL A 60 0.88 -12.47 2.88
N ALA A 61 -0.19 -11.69 2.82
CA ALA A 61 -1.24 -11.62 3.82
C ALA A 61 -2.58 -11.90 3.14
N VAL A 62 -3.34 -12.86 3.67
CA VAL A 62 -4.71 -13.16 3.24
C VAL A 62 -5.63 -12.91 4.42
N VAL A 63 -6.67 -12.12 4.18
CA VAL A 63 -7.67 -11.76 5.17
C VAL A 63 -9.04 -12.10 4.60
N LYS A 64 -9.82 -12.86 5.37
CA LYS A 64 -11.19 -13.25 5.00
C LYS A 64 -12.12 -13.04 6.19
N GLY A 65 -13.12 -12.19 6.00
CA GLY A 65 -14.25 -12.10 6.93
C GLY A 65 -15.19 -13.28 6.74
N ASP A 66 -15.80 -13.76 7.82
CA ASP A 66 -16.91 -14.69 7.77
C ASP A 66 -18.26 -13.98 7.95
N ASP A 67 -19.35 -14.73 7.72
CA ASP A 67 -20.72 -14.20 7.78
C ASP A 67 -21.17 -13.86 9.23
N GLU A 68 -20.42 -14.30 10.24
CA GLU A 68 -20.71 -14.08 11.67
C GLU A 68 -19.87 -12.92 12.26
N GLY A 69 -19.07 -12.24 11.43
CA GLY A 69 -18.24 -11.10 11.83
C GLY A 69 -16.87 -11.50 12.39
N GLY A 70 -16.50 -12.78 12.30
CA GLY A 70 -15.16 -13.28 12.57
C GLY A 70 -14.20 -13.05 11.40
N TRP A 71 -12.92 -13.24 11.68
CA TRP A 71 -11.83 -13.06 10.71
C TRP A 71 -10.91 -14.27 10.69
N GLN A 72 -10.62 -14.74 9.48
CA GLN A 72 -9.50 -15.64 9.21
C GLN A 72 -8.37 -14.80 8.62
N VAL A 73 -7.18 -14.96 9.18
CA VAL A 73 -5.97 -14.24 8.75
C VAL A 73 -4.85 -15.25 8.62
N GLU A 74 -4.16 -15.23 7.49
CA GLU A 74 -2.97 -16.04 7.26
C GLU A 74 -1.89 -15.22 6.57
N THR A 75 -0.66 -15.32 7.06
CA THR A 75 0.50 -14.63 6.51
C THR A 75 1.65 -15.60 6.29
N LYS A 76 2.39 -15.45 5.20
CA LYS A 76 3.52 -16.33 4.88
C LYS A 76 4.55 -15.63 3.99
N GLY A 77 5.82 -15.96 4.19
CA GLY A 77 6.92 -15.55 3.31
C GLY A 77 7.29 -16.63 2.29
N TYR A 78 7.67 -16.18 1.09
CA TYR A 78 8.14 -17.03 -0.01
C TYR A 78 9.42 -16.47 -0.61
N GLY A 79 10.31 -17.31 -1.12
CA GLY A 79 11.57 -16.87 -1.73
C GLY A 79 12.58 -16.32 -0.72
N TYR A 80 13.39 -15.35 -1.17
CA TYR A 80 14.53 -14.82 -0.43
C TYR A 80 14.42 -13.31 -0.18
N ALA A 81 14.70 -12.88 1.06
CA ALA A 81 14.71 -11.48 1.46
C ALA A 81 16.02 -10.77 1.07
N THR A 82 17.11 -11.52 0.91
CA THR A 82 18.46 -10.98 0.66
C THR A 82 19.20 -11.83 -0.35
N LEU A 83 20.22 -11.25 -1.02
CA LEU A 83 21.08 -11.99 -1.94
C LEU A 83 21.92 -13.10 -1.27
N ASN A 84 22.18 -12.97 0.03
CA ASN A 84 22.94 -13.98 0.79
C ASN A 84 22.10 -15.20 1.19
N GLY A 85 20.82 -15.25 0.81
CA GLY A 85 19.97 -16.42 0.98
C GLY A 85 19.09 -16.41 2.23
N SER A 86 18.93 -15.28 2.91
CA SER A 86 17.95 -15.17 4.00
C SER A 86 16.54 -15.33 3.43
N LYS A 87 15.70 -16.14 4.07
CA LYS A 87 14.33 -16.41 3.61
C LYS A 87 13.39 -15.27 4.01
N VAL A 88 12.39 -15.02 3.16
CA VAL A 88 11.28 -14.14 3.54
C VAL A 88 10.43 -14.83 4.60
N SER A 89 10.03 -14.07 5.61
CA SER A 89 9.01 -14.41 6.60
C SER A 89 7.87 -13.39 6.56
N GLU A 90 6.80 -13.63 7.31
CA GLU A 90 5.71 -12.68 7.49
C GLU A 90 6.13 -11.36 8.17
N ASP A 91 7.28 -11.36 8.86
CA ASP A 91 7.85 -10.19 9.54
C ASP A 91 8.86 -9.43 8.67
N THR A 92 9.22 -9.97 7.50
CA THR A 92 10.12 -9.29 6.56
C THR A 92 9.50 -7.99 6.06
N LEU A 93 10.25 -6.90 6.18
CA LEU A 93 9.85 -5.55 5.83
C LEU A 93 10.14 -5.26 4.36
N PHE A 94 9.12 -4.81 3.65
CA PHE A 94 9.19 -4.41 2.25
C PHE A 94 8.76 -2.96 2.08
N CYS A 95 9.37 -2.28 1.11
CA CYS A 95 8.91 -0.98 0.68
C CYS A 95 7.70 -1.18 -0.22
N ILE A 96 6.52 -0.76 0.23
CA ILE A 96 5.26 -1.05 -0.48
C ILE A 96 4.98 -0.07 -1.63
N GLY A 97 5.92 0.85 -1.88
CA GLY A 97 5.87 1.82 -2.95
C GLY A 97 4.57 2.61 -2.90
N SER A 98 3.89 2.72 -4.05
CA SER A 98 2.75 3.62 -4.21
C SER A 98 1.50 3.26 -3.40
N ASN A 99 1.46 2.09 -2.73
CA ASN A 99 0.45 1.82 -1.70
C ASN A 99 0.51 2.84 -0.54
N SER A 100 1.66 3.48 -0.34
CA SER A 100 1.85 4.60 0.60
C SER A 100 0.88 5.76 0.40
N LYS A 101 0.40 5.96 -0.83
CA LYS A 101 -0.52 7.06 -1.18
C LYS A 101 -1.83 6.98 -0.42
N LEU A 102 -2.33 5.77 -0.13
CA LEU A 102 -3.56 5.59 0.62
C LEU A 102 -3.43 6.17 2.05
N PHE A 103 -2.29 5.97 2.70
CA PHE A 103 -2.02 6.58 4.01
C PHE A 103 -2.05 8.11 3.94
N ASN A 104 -1.55 8.69 2.85
CA ASN A 104 -1.58 10.13 2.63
C ASN A 104 -3.00 10.67 2.44
N VAL A 105 -3.82 9.97 1.64
CA VAL A 105 -5.24 10.30 1.48
C VAL A 105 -5.94 10.28 2.83
N LEU A 106 -5.73 9.23 3.62
CA LEU A 106 -6.42 9.05 4.90
C LEU A 106 -5.93 10.04 5.96
N ALA A 107 -4.63 10.31 6.03
CA ALA A 107 -4.09 11.39 6.87
C ALA A 107 -4.70 12.75 6.52
N THR A 108 -4.85 13.04 5.22
CA THR A 108 -5.52 14.26 4.76
C THR A 108 -7.00 14.29 5.19
N GLY A 109 -7.71 13.16 5.08
CA GLY A 109 -9.09 13.04 5.55
C GLY A 109 -9.22 13.25 7.06
N LEU A 110 -8.28 12.75 7.86
CA LEU A 110 -8.22 12.97 9.30
C LEU A 110 -7.97 14.44 9.65
N LEU A 111 -7.10 15.13 8.92
CA LEU A 111 -6.92 16.58 9.06
C LEU A 111 -8.21 17.35 8.76
N ILE A 112 -8.89 17.01 7.65
CA ILE A 112 -10.16 17.63 7.25
C ILE A 112 -11.26 17.39 8.30
N SER A 113 -11.27 16.19 8.91
CA SER A 113 -12.26 15.80 9.93
C SER A 113 -11.96 16.41 11.32
N ASN A 114 -10.77 16.99 11.51
CA ASN A 114 -10.40 17.62 12.77
C ASN A 114 -11.13 18.95 12.96
N ASN A 115 -12.23 18.92 13.72
CA ASN A 115 -13.04 20.11 14.03
C ASN A 115 -12.28 21.22 14.78
N SER A 116 -11.15 20.89 15.42
CA SER A 116 -10.31 21.85 16.14
C SER A 116 -9.32 22.58 15.23
N LEU A 117 -9.20 22.18 13.97
CA LEU A 117 -8.31 22.81 13.00
C LEU A 117 -8.84 24.19 12.58
N ALA A 118 -8.01 25.23 12.71
CA ALA A 118 -8.34 26.59 12.32
C ALA A 118 -7.14 27.25 11.59
N PRO A 119 -7.32 27.78 10.35
CA PRO A 119 -8.54 27.68 9.54
C PRO A 119 -8.84 26.24 9.13
N ARG A 120 -10.12 25.92 8.91
CA ARG A 120 -10.52 24.58 8.43
C ARG A 120 -10.05 24.38 6.99
N VAL A 121 -9.63 23.16 6.68
CA VAL A 121 -9.37 22.71 5.32
C VAL A 121 -10.43 21.68 4.90
N SER A 122 -10.65 21.58 3.60
CA SER A 122 -11.60 20.67 2.97
C SER A 122 -11.01 20.10 1.68
N TRP A 123 -11.61 19.06 1.12
CA TRP A 123 -11.16 18.49 -0.15
C TRP A 123 -11.11 19.50 -1.31
N ASP A 124 -12.00 20.49 -1.29
CA ASP A 124 -12.08 21.57 -2.27
C ASP A 124 -11.23 22.81 -1.93
N SER A 125 -10.51 22.78 -0.80
CA SER A 125 -9.59 23.86 -0.46
C SER A 125 -8.49 23.96 -1.51
N LYS A 126 -8.25 25.19 -1.99
CA LYS A 126 -7.23 25.46 -3.00
C LYS A 126 -5.85 25.35 -2.37
N ILE A 127 -4.91 24.77 -3.10
CA ILE A 127 -3.53 24.65 -2.62
C ILE A 127 -2.89 26.04 -2.48
N ALA A 128 -3.19 26.97 -3.38
CA ALA A 128 -2.68 28.35 -3.30
C ALA A 128 -3.11 29.10 -2.01
N ASP A 129 -4.23 28.70 -1.39
CA ASP A 129 -4.70 29.31 -0.13
C ASP A 129 -4.02 28.67 1.10
N ILE A 130 -3.45 27.48 0.95
CA ILE A 130 -2.82 26.70 2.03
C ILE A 130 -1.30 26.85 2.00
N VAL A 131 -0.68 26.79 0.82
CA VAL A 131 0.77 26.79 0.60
C VAL A 131 1.12 28.01 -0.25
N PRO A 132 1.54 29.15 0.34
CA PRO A 132 1.80 30.39 -0.38
C PRO A 132 2.88 30.29 -1.48
N GLU A 133 3.83 29.37 -1.33
CA GLU A 133 4.90 29.12 -2.30
C GLU A 133 4.44 28.26 -3.50
N TRP A 134 3.20 27.77 -3.50
CA TRP A 134 2.63 27.01 -4.59
C TRP A 134 2.48 27.85 -5.86
N GLU A 135 3.13 27.41 -6.93
CA GLU A 135 2.96 28.01 -8.24
C GLU A 135 3.16 26.94 -9.33
N LEU A 136 2.17 26.80 -10.22
CA LEU A 136 2.32 26.02 -11.45
C LEU A 136 2.50 26.94 -12.66
N LYS A 137 3.13 26.40 -13.71
CA LYS A 137 3.29 27.11 -14.99
C LYS A 137 1.95 27.46 -15.65
N ASP A 138 0.95 26.58 -15.52
CA ASP A 138 -0.41 26.86 -15.97
C ASP A 138 -1.11 27.75 -14.92
N PRO A 139 -1.49 29.00 -15.27
CA PRO A 139 -2.10 29.92 -14.31
C PRO A 139 -3.48 29.45 -13.80
N VAL A 140 -4.23 28.70 -14.61
CA VAL A 140 -5.53 28.13 -14.21
C VAL A 140 -5.30 27.02 -13.19
N ALA A 141 -4.41 26.08 -13.49
CA ALA A 141 -4.08 25.02 -12.55
C ALA A 141 -3.44 25.58 -11.26
N SER A 142 -2.55 26.57 -11.38
CA SER A 142 -1.89 27.24 -10.25
C SER A 142 -2.91 27.84 -9.28
N THR A 143 -3.91 28.54 -9.79
CA THR A 143 -4.90 29.25 -8.95
C THR A 143 -6.11 28.41 -8.53
N ARG A 144 -6.41 27.31 -9.23
CA ARG A 144 -7.65 26.52 -9.02
C ARG A 144 -7.42 25.10 -8.54
N SER A 145 -6.19 24.60 -8.50
CA SER A 145 -5.92 23.25 -7.98
C SER A 145 -6.34 23.15 -6.52
N THR A 146 -7.11 22.12 -6.23
CA THR A 146 -7.59 21.76 -4.89
C THR A 146 -6.89 20.51 -4.37
N ILE A 147 -7.05 20.21 -3.09
CA ILE A 147 -6.56 18.94 -2.51
C ILE A 147 -7.06 17.73 -3.32
N VAL A 148 -8.34 17.71 -3.70
CA VAL A 148 -8.90 16.59 -4.50
C VAL A 148 -8.30 16.51 -5.90
N ASP A 149 -7.95 17.63 -6.54
CA ASP A 149 -7.30 17.62 -7.86
C ASP A 149 -5.90 16.99 -7.81
N LEU A 150 -5.14 17.28 -6.74
CA LEU A 150 -3.81 16.71 -6.52
C LEU A 150 -3.90 15.20 -6.24
N MET A 151 -4.78 14.79 -5.33
CA MET A 151 -5.00 13.37 -4.98
C MET A 151 -5.50 12.56 -6.19
N SER A 152 -6.32 13.18 -7.03
CA SER A 152 -6.93 12.54 -8.20
C SER A 152 -6.06 12.60 -9.45
N HIS A 153 -4.84 13.15 -9.38
CA HIS A 153 -3.93 13.26 -10.54
C HIS A 153 -4.49 14.10 -11.71
N ARG A 154 -5.10 15.26 -11.42
CA ARG A 154 -5.86 16.06 -12.42
C ARG A 154 -5.35 17.49 -12.61
N THR A 155 -4.11 17.77 -12.24
CA THR A 155 -3.52 19.12 -12.35
C THR A 155 -3.08 19.50 -13.76
N GLY A 156 -3.05 18.55 -14.70
CA GLY A 156 -2.51 18.72 -16.06
C GLY A 156 -0.99 18.55 -16.18
N LEU A 157 -0.32 18.33 -15.03
CA LEU A 157 1.10 18.02 -14.97
C LEU A 157 1.34 16.50 -15.11
N PRO A 158 2.15 16.06 -16.10
CA PRO A 158 2.54 14.67 -16.21
C PRO A 158 3.53 14.28 -15.10
N ARG A 159 3.88 12.99 -15.05
CA ARG A 159 4.97 12.47 -14.22
C ARG A 159 6.28 13.19 -14.54
N ASP A 160 6.97 13.66 -13.50
CA ASP A 160 8.29 14.29 -13.58
C ASP A 160 9.13 13.86 -12.37
N ASP A 161 9.42 12.56 -12.29
CA ASP A 161 10.08 11.94 -11.13
C ASP A 161 11.59 12.29 -11.06
N LEU A 162 12.16 12.87 -12.11
CA LEU A 162 13.55 13.35 -12.14
C LEU A 162 13.69 14.79 -11.62
N MET A 163 12.58 15.44 -11.24
CA MET A 163 12.59 16.81 -10.71
C MET A 163 13.23 16.89 -9.31
N TYR A 164 13.27 15.79 -8.57
CA TYR A 164 13.83 15.73 -7.23
C TYR A 164 15.09 14.87 -7.16
N ALA A 165 16.06 15.34 -6.41
CA ALA A 165 17.34 14.72 -6.13
C ALA A 165 17.40 14.29 -4.66
N TRP A 166 18.45 13.54 -4.32
CA TRP A 166 18.64 12.97 -2.99
C TRP A 166 18.57 13.98 -1.84
N ALA A 167 19.10 15.19 -2.04
CA ALA A 167 19.19 16.23 -1.00
C ALA A 167 18.05 17.26 -1.05
N ASP A 168 17.01 17.01 -1.86
CA ASP A 168 15.90 17.97 -1.97
C ASP A 168 14.92 17.87 -0.80
N ASP A 169 14.41 19.04 -0.43
CA ASP A 169 13.29 19.22 0.48
C ASP A 169 12.03 19.68 -0.26
N ILE A 170 10.93 19.85 0.48
CA ILE A 170 9.66 20.30 -0.10
C ILE A 170 9.77 21.68 -0.75
N HIS A 171 10.57 22.59 -0.20
CA HIS A 171 10.74 23.95 -0.73
C HIS A 171 11.46 23.93 -2.08
N SER A 172 12.43 23.05 -2.25
CA SER A 172 13.11 22.81 -3.52
C SER A 172 12.14 22.34 -4.61
N LEU A 173 11.14 21.51 -4.26
CA LEU A 173 10.11 21.07 -5.20
C LEU A 173 9.14 22.18 -5.56
N LEU A 174 8.65 22.90 -4.55
CA LEU A 174 7.75 24.04 -4.73
C LEU A 174 8.36 25.08 -5.67
N ALA A 175 9.65 25.39 -5.49
CA ALA A 175 10.38 26.32 -6.36
C ALA A 175 10.48 25.86 -7.82
N ARG A 176 10.35 24.55 -8.10
CA ARG A 176 10.49 23.97 -9.44
C ARG A 176 9.17 23.77 -10.17
N PHE A 177 8.04 23.65 -9.47
CA PHE A 177 6.73 23.40 -10.08
C PHE A 177 6.35 24.40 -11.17
N LYS A 178 6.70 25.67 -11.00
CA LYS A 178 6.46 26.73 -12.00
C LYS A 178 7.20 26.56 -13.32
N PHE A 179 8.21 25.69 -13.37
CA PHE A 179 8.96 25.39 -14.60
C PHE A 179 8.42 24.18 -15.35
N LEU A 180 7.61 23.33 -14.69
CA LEU A 180 7.05 22.13 -15.30
C LEU A 180 6.01 22.48 -16.36
N ARG A 181 6.12 21.86 -17.54
CA ARG A 181 5.18 22.10 -18.63
C ARG A 181 3.98 21.17 -18.48
N PRO A 182 2.74 21.69 -18.46
CA PRO A 182 1.56 20.84 -18.55
C PRO A 182 1.55 20.14 -19.92
N SER A 183 0.97 18.94 -19.95
CA SER A 183 0.82 18.15 -21.19
C SER A 183 -0.64 18.03 -21.65
N THR A 184 -1.55 18.59 -20.86
CA THR A 184 -3.01 18.60 -21.04
C THR A 184 -3.56 19.75 -20.21
N GLU A 185 -4.78 20.20 -20.54
CA GLU A 185 -5.47 21.23 -19.76
C GLU A 185 -5.80 20.74 -18.34
N PHE A 186 -5.94 21.69 -17.42
CA PHE A 186 -6.35 21.43 -16.04
C PHE A 186 -7.67 20.63 -16.00
N ARG A 187 -7.69 19.52 -15.25
CA ARG A 187 -8.80 18.56 -15.09
C ARG A 187 -9.23 17.76 -16.32
N ASP A 188 -8.60 17.96 -17.48
CA ASP A 188 -8.96 17.27 -18.72
C ASP A 188 -8.58 15.78 -18.71
N LYS A 189 -7.38 15.44 -18.23
CA LYS A 189 -6.91 14.04 -18.17
C LYS A 189 -6.33 13.65 -16.82
N TRP A 190 -6.51 12.38 -16.47
CA TRP A 190 -5.81 11.75 -15.35
C TRP A 190 -4.35 11.49 -15.74
N GLN A 191 -3.41 11.93 -14.91
CA GLN A 191 -1.97 11.76 -15.13
C GLN A 191 -1.22 11.46 -13.84
N TYR A 192 -0.85 10.19 -13.65
CA TYR A 192 -0.12 9.75 -12.47
C TYR A 192 1.10 10.63 -12.16
N ASN A 193 1.15 11.18 -10.94
CA ASN A 193 2.17 12.15 -10.54
C ASN A 193 2.49 12.02 -9.05
N ASN A 194 3.72 11.58 -8.73
CA ASN A 194 4.18 11.43 -7.34
C ASN A 194 4.34 12.78 -6.64
N ASN A 195 4.72 13.83 -7.37
CA ASN A 195 5.04 15.13 -6.79
C ASN A 195 3.83 15.77 -6.10
N MET A 196 2.62 15.52 -6.61
CA MET A 196 1.39 15.98 -5.97
C MET A 196 1.19 15.34 -4.59
N TYR A 197 1.51 14.05 -4.45
CA TYR A 197 1.44 13.34 -3.17
C TYR A 197 2.56 13.76 -2.21
N THR A 198 3.76 14.00 -2.71
CA THR A 198 4.85 14.61 -1.93
C THR A 198 4.44 15.97 -1.37
N LEU A 199 3.83 16.83 -2.18
CA LEU A 199 3.30 18.11 -1.70
C LEU A 199 2.20 17.90 -0.66
N LEU A 200 1.27 16.97 -0.88
CA LEU A 200 0.18 16.72 0.06
C LEU A 200 0.65 16.16 1.39
N SER A 201 1.76 15.42 1.44
CA SER A 201 2.37 15.07 2.73
C SER A 201 2.86 16.29 3.51
N TYR A 202 3.05 17.46 2.90
CA TYR A 202 3.40 18.67 3.64
C TYR A 202 2.21 19.28 4.40
N LEU A 203 0.96 18.87 4.10
CA LEU A 203 -0.23 19.48 4.68
C LEU A 203 -0.24 19.50 6.22
N PRO A 204 0.00 18.39 6.96
CA PRO A 204 0.03 18.44 8.44
C PRO A 204 0.96 19.52 8.98
N THR A 205 2.16 19.67 8.38
CA THR A 205 3.16 20.66 8.79
C THR A 205 2.70 22.09 8.56
N VAL A 206 1.92 22.32 7.49
CA VAL A 206 1.44 23.66 7.13
C VAL A 206 0.19 24.06 7.90
N VAL A 207 -0.74 23.13 8.12
CA VAL A 207 -2.07 23.46 8.67
C VAL A 207 -2.13 23.32 10.19
N LEU A 208 -1.30 22.47 10.81
CA LEU A 208 -1.31 22.29 12.25
C LEU A 208 -0.45 23.35 12.96
N PRO A 209 -0.91 23.95 14.08
CA PRO A 209 -0.10 24.88 14.87
C PRO A 209 1.22 24.28 15.37
N SER A 210 1.24 22.98 15.65
CA SER A 210 2.42 22.22 16.06
C SER A 210 3.43 22.01 14.94
N ARG A 211 3.04 22.25 13.68
CA ARG A 211 3.82 21.94 12.48
C ARG A 211 4.27 20.47 12.44
N THR A 212 3.41 19.56 12.92
CA THR A 212 3.72 18.13 13.00
C THR A 212 4.15 17.59 11.62
N PRO A 213 5.28 16.88 11.52
CA PRO A 213 5.69 16.20 10.30
C PRO A 213 4.68 15.14 9.86
N TYR A 214 4.58 14.91 8.55
CA TYR A 214 3.70 13.87 7.97
C TYR A 214 3.85 12.49 8.60
N THR A 215 5.11 12.04 8.69
CA THR A 215 5.44 10.70 9.14
C THR A 215 5.06 10.50 10.60
N GLN A 216 5.26 11.51 11.43
CA GLN A 216 4.78 11.55 12.81
C GLN A 216 3.24 11.56 12.86
N TYR A 217 2.58 12.40 12.06
CA TYR A 217 1.12 12.48 12.04
C TYR A 217 0.47 11.14 11.64
N VAL A 218 0.97 10.48 10.59
CA VAL A 218 0.52 9.14 10.19
C VAL A 218 0.78 8.11 11.28
N LYS A 219 1.95 8.17 11.93
CA LYS A 219 2.28 7.25 13.01
C LYS A 219 1.29 7.37 14.17
N GLU A 220 1.07 8.59 14.66
CA GLU A 220 0.22 8.87 15.82
C GLU A 220 -1.27 8.60 15.56
N HIS A 221 -1.74 8.85 14.33
CA HIS A 221 -3.16 8.78 14.01
C HIS A 221 -3.58 7.53 13.25
N ILE A 222 -2.65 6.76 12.68
CA ILE A 222 -2.95 5.55 11.91
C ILE A 222 -2.15 4.36 12.42
N PHE A 223 -0.82 4.43 12.47
CA PHE A 223 -0.01 3.24 12.80
C PHE A 223 -0.20 2.80 14.25
N ASP A 224 -0.05 3.72 15.21
CA ASP A 224 -0.12 3.41 16.64
C ASP A 224 -1.53 2.95 17.06
N PRO A 225 -2.63 3.63 16.66
CA PRO A 225 -3.97 3.20 17.03
C PRO A 225 -4.40 1.86 16.40
N LEU A 226 -3.75 1.45 15.29
CA LEU A 226 -3.97 0.14 14.65
C LEU A 226 -2.98 -0.93 15.12
N GLY A 227 -1.96 -0.57 15.89
CA GLY A 227 -0.91 -1.48 16.32
C GLY A 227 0.01 -1.96 15.19
N LEU A 228 0.22 -1.14 14.14
CA LEU A 228 1.14 -1.43 13.03
C LEU A 228 2.60 -1.20 13.46
N SER A 229 3.04 -1.98 14.44
CA SER A 229 4.26 -1.76 15.22
C SER A 229 5.57 -1.91 14.43
N SER A 230 5.55 -2.64 13.30
CA SER A 230 6.72 -2.82 12.45
C SER A 230 6.75 -1.82 11.28
N THR A 231 5.61 -1.19 11.00
CA THR A 231 5.44 -0.27 9.88
C THR A 231 6.13 1.06 10.15
N THR A 232 6.93 1.53 9.19
CA THR A 232 7.73 2.74 9.36
C THR A 232 7.93 3.47 8.03
N PHE A 233 8.31 4.75 8.11
CA PHE A 233 8.80 5.53 6.97
C PHE A 233 10.34 5.58 6.91
N PHE A 234 11.02 5.06 7.93
CA PHE A 234 12.43 5.29 8.17
C PHE A 234 13.25 4.05 7.81
N GLY A 235 14.12 4.19 6.81
CA GLY A 235 14.98 3.11 6.34
C GLY A 235 15.96 2.59 7.38
N ASN A 236 16.47 3.47 8.27
CA ASN A 236 17.38 3.06 9.35
C ASN A 236 16.68 2.19 10.38
N ILE A 237 15.46 2.57 10.79
CA ILE A 237 14.66 1.78 11.73
C ILE A 237 14.36 0.40 11.14
N ALA A 238 13.99 0.35 9.86
CA ALA A 238 13.76 -0.92 9.17
C ALA A 238 15.03 -1.77 9.08
N LEU A 239 16.19 -1.16 8.77
CA LEU A 239 17.48 -1.85 8.69
C LEU A 239 17.93 -2.37 10.06
N GLU A 240 17.84 -1.54 11.10
CA GLU A 240 18.21 -1.88 12.49
C GLU A 240 17.32 -2.99 13.08
N SER A 241 16.09 -3.15 12.59
CA SER A 241 15.22 -4.27 12.96
C SER A 241 15.77 -5.64 12.55
N GLY A 242 16.69 -5.67 11.57
CA GLY A 242 17.20 -6.91 10.96
C GLY A 242 16.23 -7.59 9.98
N ASN A 243 15.04 -7.02 9.76
CA ASN A 243 13.99 -7.62 8.93
C ASN A 243 13.82 -6.94 7.56
N LEU A 244 14.56 -5.87 7.25
CA LEU A 244 14.46 -5.20 5.95
C LEU A 244 14.98 -6.08 4.81
N ALA A 245 14.11 -6.36 3.84
CA ALA A 245 14.51 -7.03 2.61
C ALA A 245 15.42 -6.13 1.74
N GLU A 246 16.38 -6.74 1.06
CA GLU A 246 17.13 -6.08 0.01
C GLU A 246 16.22 -5.84 -1.20
N GLY A 247 16.33 -4.66 -1.82
CA GLY A 247 15.82 -4.49 -3.17
C GLY A 247 16.72 -5.25 -4.13
N ILE A 248 16.24 -6.31 -4.80
CA ILE A 248 17.08 -7.11 -5.68
C ILE A 248 16.73 -6.83 -7.14
N SER A 249 17.74 -6.50 -7.95
CA SER A 249 17.59 -6.26 -9.39
C SER A 249 18.56 -7.12 -10.19
N ARG A 250 18.35 -7.15 -11.50
CA ARG A 250 19.23 -7.79 -12.48
C ARG A 250 19.80 -6.75 -13.42
N ASP A 251 21.12 -6.68 -13.49
CA ASP A 251 21.84 -5.95 -14.53
C ASP A 251 22.04 -6.80 -15.78
N LYS A 252 22.20 -6.13 -16.93
CA LYS A 252 22.52 -6.75 -18.23
C LYS A 252 21.48 -7.77 -18.73
N VAL A 253 20.21 -7.62 -18.33
CA VAL A 253 19.09 -8.41 -18.89
C VAL A 253 18.79 -7.92 -20.30
N ASN A 254 18.75 -8.83 -21.28
CA ASN A 254 18.25 -8.53 -22.62
C ASN A 254 16.71 -8.45 -22.59
N ARG A 255 16.19 -7.26 -22.24
CA ARG A 255 14.75 -7.04 -22.07
C ARG A 255 13.93 -7.13 -23.37
N THR A 256 14.57 -7.15 -24.55
CA THR A 256 13.86 -7.33 -25.82
C THR A 256 13.63 -8.79 -26.17
N GLU A 257 14.46 -9.70 -25.66
CA GLU A 257 14.34 -11.15 -25.89
C GLU A 257 13.66 -11.87 -24.72
N ASP A 258 14.05 -11.54 -23.49
CA ASP A 258 13.49 -12.11 -22.27
C ASP A 258 13.47 -11.05 -21.17
N LEU A 259 12.29 -10.49 -20.89
CA LEU A 259 12.08 -9.49 -19.84
C LEU A 259 12.51 -10.00 -18.45
N PHE A 260 12.38 -11.31 -18.24
CA PHE A 260 12.73 -12.00 -16.99
C PHE A 260 14.04 -12.77 -17.13
N GLY A 261 14.82 -12.49 -18.18
CA GLY A 261 16.03 -13.19 -18.54
C GLY A 261 17.10 -13.18 -17.46
N GLN A 262 18.07 -14.08 -17.65
CA GLN A 262 19.22 -14.15 -16.77
C GLN A 262 20.04 -12.87 -16.90
N GLY A 263 20.44 -12.34 -15.75
CA GLY A 263 21.27 -11.15 -15.62
C GLY A 263 22.13 -11.28 -14.36
N THR A 264 23.01 -10.31 -14.13
CA THR A 264 23.81 -10.28 -12.91
C THR A 264 22.97 -9.73 -11.77
N LEU A 265 22.77 -10.52 -10.72
CA LEU A 265 22.04 -10.06 -9.54
C LEU A 265 22.82 -8.93 -8.86
N ARG A 266 22.09 -7.92 -8.41
CA ARG A 266 22.63 -6.87 -7.55
C ARG A 266 21.62 -6.41 -6.52
N SER A 267 22.13 -6.03 -5.37
CA SER A 267 21.36 -5.30 -4.38
C SER A 267 21.22 -3.85 -4.84
N MET A 268 20.01 -3.34 -4.71
CA MET A 268 19.63 -1.96 -4.95
C MET A 268 19.70 -1.25 -3.60
N PRO A 269 20.57 -0.22 -3.47
CA PRO A 269 20.54 0.59 -2.27
C PRO A 269 19.17 1.23 -2.13
N TYR A 270 18.74 1.43 -0.89
CA TYR A 270 17.49 2.11 -0.62
C TYR A 270 17.61 3.56 -1.12
N TRP A 271 16.72 3.95 -2.04
CA TRP A 271 16.76 5.27 -2.68
C TRP A 271 16.29 6.39 -1.73
N ILE A 272 15.64 6.05 -0.64
CA ILE A 272 15.14 7.00 0.33
C ILE A 272 16.19 7.22 1.43
N PRO A 273 16.50 8.48 1.78
CA PRO A 273 17.39 8.80 2.88
C PRO A 273 17.07 8.00 4.14
N VAL A 274 18.13 7.47 4.73
CA VAL A 274 18.15 6.66 5.94
C VAL A 274 18.34 7.57 7.18
N ASP A 275 18.43 8.90 6.99
CA ASP A 275 18.77 9.91 7.99
C ASP A 275 17.54 10.65 8.55
N GLY A 276 16.83 9.96 9.43
CA GLY A 276 16.66 10.42 10.82
C GLY A 276 15.70 11.55 11.19
N ASN A 277 15.35 12.54 10.36
CA ASN A 277 14.49 13.65 10.83
C ASN A 277 13.32 13.93 9.87
N ASP A 278 12.17 13.32 10.12
CA ASP A 278 10.86 13.56 9.48
C ASP A 278 10.52 12.70 8.25
N GLY A 279 11.40 11.77 7.90
CA GLY A 279 11.23 10.83 6.79
C GLY A 279 11.73 11.41 5.48
N SER A 280 11.34 10.80 4.37
CA SER A 280 11.78 11.24 3.05
C SER A 280 10.79 12.17 2.37
N LEU A 281 11.29 12.93 1.39
CA LEU A 281 10.45 13.65 0.41
C LEU A 281 9.42 12.73 -0.28
N LEU A 282 9.67 11.42 -0.31
CA LEU A 282 8.78 10.43 -0.91
C LEU A 282 7.81 9.79 0.10
N SER A 283 7.80 10.19 1.37
CA SER A 283 6.95 9.57 2.40
C SER A 283 5.47 9.53 2.00
N GLY A 284 4.94 10.64 1.48
CA GLY A 284 3.55 10.72 1.01
C GLY A 284 3.25 9.96 -0.28
N ALA A 285 4.26 9.66 -1.10
CA ALA A 285 4.09 9.06 -2.42
C ALA A 285 4.49 7.58 -2.50
N GLY A 286 5.44 7.14 -1.67
CA GLY A 286 6.06 5.82 -1.80
C GLY A 286 6.89 5.33 -0.61
N GLY A 287 6.89 6.02 0.53
CA GLY A 287 7.87 5.79 1.60
C GLY A 287 7.47 4.82 2.71
N VAL A 288 6.29 4.21 2.68
CA VAL A 288 5.90 3.22 3.70
C VAL A 288 6.68 1.93 3.51
N ILE A 289 7.23 1.44 4.62
CA ILE A 289 7.89 0.15 4.78
C ILE A 289 7.01 -0.69 5.72
N MET A 290 6.59 -1.88 5.29
CA MET A 290 5.59 -2.69 5.96
C MET A 290 5.87 -4.19 5.74
N ASN A 291 5.47 -5.02 6.70
CA ASN A 291 5.54 -6.48 6.60
C ASN A 291 4.14 -7.09 6.38
N ALA A 292 4.06 -8.40 6.13
CA ALA A 292 2.79 -9.07 5.86
C ALA A 292 1.86 -9.07 7.08
N ARG A 293 2.42 -9.16 8.29
CA ARG A 293 1.65 -9.14 9.54
C ARG A 293 0.88 -7.83 9.73
N ASP A 294 1.56 -6.68 9.63
CA ASP A 294 0.94 -5.37 9.70
C ASP A 294 0.00 -5.13 8.51
N ALA A 295 0.35 -5.62 7.32
CA ALA A 295 -0.51 -5.55 6.15
C ALA A 295 -1.85 -6.28 6.36
N ALA A 296 -1.87 -7.40 7.09
CA ALA A 296 -3.13 -8.10 7.41
C ALA A 296 -4.05 -7.23 8.28
N THR A 297 -3.53 -6.63 9.34
CA THR A 297 -4.28 -5.68 10.19
C THR A 297 -4.76 -4.48 9.39
N TRP A 298 -3.92 -3.97 8.48
CA TRP A 298 -4.28 -2.88 7.59
C TRP A 298 -5.44 -3.25 6.65
N LEU A 299 -5.40 -4.43 6.02
CA LEU A 299 -6.46 -4.92 5.14
C LEU A 299 -7.78 -5.14 5.91
N GLN A 300 -7.73 -5.73 7.10
CA GLN A 300 -8.92 -5.86 7.95
C GLN A 300 -9.54 -4.50 8.26
N THR A 301 -8.70 -3.51 8.61
CA THR A 301 -9.14 -2.14 8.89
C THR A 301 -9.89 -1.54 7.71
N LEU A 302 -9.37 -1.70 6.48
CA LEU A 302 -10.02 -1.22 5.28
C LEU A 302 -11.37 -1.92 5.03
N LEU A 303 -11.44 -3.24 5.21
CA LEU A 303 -12.68 -4.00 5.07
C LEU A 303 -13.72 -3.67 6.16
N LEU A 304 -13.26 -3.19 7.32
CA LEU A 304 -14.08 -2.71 8.42
C LEU A 304 -14.42 -1.22 8.33
N ASN A 305 -14.22 -0.59 7.16
CA ASN A 305 -14.45 0.84 6.94
C ASN A 305 -13.71 1.72 7.96
N GLY A 306 -12.43 1.42 8.18
CA GLY A 306 -11.52 2.23 9.00
C GLY A 306 -11.53 1.94 10.50
N ARG A 307 -12.20 0.87 10.94
CA ARG A 307 -12.20 0.44 12.35
C ARG A 307 -11.04 -0.51 12.65
N ASN A 308 -10.47 -0.37 13.85
CA ASN A 308 -9.47 -1.30 14.35
C ASN A 308 -10.09 -2.71 14.49
N PRO A 309 -9.48 -3.77 13.92
CA PRO A 309 -10.05 -5.12 13.95
C PRO A 309 -10.08 -5.78 15.33
N LEU A 310 -9.27 -5.32 16.28
CA LEU A 310 -9.21 -5.83 17.65
C LEU A 310 -10.13 -5.06 18.60
N THR A 311 -10.13 -3.72 18.52
CA THR A 311 -10.89 -2.86 19.46
C THR A 311 -12.23 -2.40 18.92
N ASN A 312 -12.47 -2.54 17.60
CA ASN A 312 -13.63 -2.02 16.87
C ASN A 312 -13.78 -0.47 16.93
N GLU A 313 -12.77 0.22 17.47
CA GLU A 313 -12.72 1.68 17.51
C GLU A 313 -12.55 2.25 16.10
N SER A 314 -13.22 3.37 15.83
CA SER A 314 -13.10 4.07 14.55
C SER A 314 -11.79 4.85 14.51
N ILE A 315 -10.81 4.37 13.75
CA ILE A 315 -9.52 5.05 13.58
C ILE A 315 -9.58 5.98 12.37
N ILE A 316 -10.10 5.47 11.26
CA ILE A 316 -10.34 6.23 10.04
C ILE A 316 -11.86 6.35 9.90
N PRO A 317 -12.45 7.54 10.10
CA PRO A 317 -13.88 7.71 9.93
C PRO A 317 -14.29 7.53 8.46
N PRO A 318 -15.54 7.11 8.20
CA PRO A 318 -16.07 6.93 6.85
C PRO A 318 -16.25 8.26 6.09
#